data_AF-A0A382JCJ6-F1
#
_entry.id   AF-A0A382JCJ6-F1
#
_cell.length_a   1.000
_cell.length_b   1.000
_cell.length_c   1.000
_cell.angle_alpha   90.00
_cell.angle_beta   90.00
_cell.angle_gamma   90.00
#
_symmetry.space_group_name_H-M   'P 1'
#
loop_
_entity.id
_entity.type
_entity.pdbx_description
1 polymer ?
#
loop_
_entity_poly.entity_id
_entity_poly.type
_entity_poly.pdbx_seq_one_letter_code
_entity_poly.pdbx_strand_id
1 'polypeptide(L)'
;MKDRKTAGYTRRNMLKKSFGLGGMLLGTPFINLGQFQLFASTTEKYSRKAIDLVTESLVMDMLSPLSLDLTGTAKGIYNEKIGSSGDGFTDQEIQDYRDSGINVFHIAVGTGGRNQTENKISSMTYVSLHNSLISNHPDVFMRIDSVKDLDKVQKNGKVGILIGLQNSAHFISVDDVELFYNLGQRVSQLTYNNRNLIGNG
;
A
#
# COMPACT_ATOMS: atom_id res chain seq x y z
N MET A 1 -17.18 34.49 -64.85
CA MET A 1 -16.70 34.01 -63.53
C MET A 1 -17.91 33.58 -62.72
N LYS A 2 -18.05 32.28 -62.46
CA LYS A 2 -19.10 31.71 -61.58
C LYS A 2 -18.40 31.28 -60.28
N ASP A 3 -18.61 32.02 -59.21
CA ASP A 3 -18.06 31.67 -57.89
C ASP A 3 -18.81 30.49 -57.28
N ARG A 4 -18.10 29.37 -57.11
CA ARG A 4 -18.51 28.26 -56.25
C ARG A 4 -18.22 28.64 -54.81
N LYS A 5 -19.25 28.87 -53.98
CA LYS A 5 -19.09 28.87 -52.52
C LYS A 5 -19.16 27.44 -51.99
N THR A 6 -18.03 26.93 -51.52
CA THR A 6 -17.92 25.70 -50.73
C THR A 6 -18.52 25.93 -49.34
N ALA A 7 -19.53 25.14 -48.97
CA ALA A 7 -20.11 25.15 -47.64
C ALA A 7 -19.16 24.43 -46.66
N GLY A 8 -18.42 25.19 -45.86
CA GLY A 8 -17.60 24.65 -44.78
C GLY A 8 -18.46 24.17 -43.60
N TYR A 9 -18.45 22.87 -43.33
CA TYR A 9 -19.11 22.29 -42.16
C TYR A 9 -18.45 22.80 -40.86
N THR A 10 -19.20 23.56 -40.06
CA THR A 10 -18.74 24.02 -38.73
C THR A 10 -19.10 22.98 -37.65
N ARG A 11 -18.28 22.85 -36.59
CA ARG A 11 -18.49 21.93 -35.44
C ARG A 11 -19.91 21.99 -34.84
N ARG A 12 -20.57 23.15 -34.93
CA ARG A 12 -21.95 23.38 -34.49
C ARG A 12 -23.00 22.55 -35.26
N ASN A 13 -22.73 22.20 -36.52
CA ASN A 13 -23.61 21.37 -37.35
C ASN A 13 -23.42 19.86 -37.08
N MET A 14 -22.27 19.43 -36.53
CA MET A 14 -22.08 18.04 -36.10
C MET A 14 -22.83 17.72 -34.81
N LEU A 15 -22.90 18.67 -33.87
CA LEU A 15 -23.67 18.52 -32.63
C LEU A 15 -25.19 18.46 -32.87
N LYS A 16 -25.69 19.13 -33.92
CA LYS A 16 -27.12 19.06 -34.28
C LYS A 16 -27.52 17.75 -34.98
N LYS A 17 -26.59 17.07 -35.68
CA LYS A 17 -26.87 15.77 -36.31
C LYS A 17 -26.75 14.58 -35.34
N SER A 18 -26.03 14.72 -34.25
CA SER A 18 -25.92 13.66 -33.22
C SER A 18 -27.17 13.54 -32.33
N PHE A 19 -27.99 14.60 -32.23
CA PHE A 19 -29.30 14.51 -31.59
C PHE A 19 -30.34 13.69 -32.40
N GLY A 20 -30.06 13.38 -33.68
CA GLY A 20 -30.98 12.64 -34.55
C GLY A 20 -30.87 11.11 -34.48
N LEU A 21 -29.85 10.57 -33.81
CA LEU A 21 -29.67 9.12 -33.58
C LEU A 21 -29.85 8.72 -32.11
N GLY A 22 -30.09 9.68 -31.21
CA GLY A 22 -30.39 9.45 -29.80
C GLY A 22 -31.86 9.10 -29.55
N GLY A 23 -32.42 8.20 -30.36
CA GLY A 23 -33.76 7.67 -30.15
C GLY A 23 -33.84 6.90 -28.82
N MET A 24 -34.71 7.36 -27.94
CA MET A 24 -35.32 6.62 -26.82
C MET A 24 -34.42 5.63 -26.06
N LEU A 25 -33.79 6.10 -24.98
CA LEU A 25 -33.51 5.27 -23.79
C LEU A 25 -34.29 5.79 -22.57
N LEU A 26 -35.52 6.29 -22.78
CA LEU A 26 -36.43 6.72 -21.71
C LEU A 26 -37.32 5.58 -21.17
N GLY A 27 -36.84 4.33 -21.19
CA GLY A 27 -37.70 3.20 -20.82
C GLY A 27 -37.05 1.84 -20.61
N THR A 28 -35.73 1.70 -20.76
CA THR A 28 -35.06 0.49 -20.27
C THR A 28 -34.78 0.68 -18.78
N PRO A 29 -35.31 -0.19 -17.89
CA PRO A 29 -34.90 -0.12 -16.50
C PRO A 29 -33.39 -0.29 -16.46
N PHE A 30 -32.70 0.60 -15.75
CA PHE A 30 -31.29 0.38 -15.44
C PHE A 30 -31.23 -0.85 -14.54
N ILE A 31 -30.98 -2.02 -15.14
CA ILE A 31 -30.77 -3.26 -14.40
C ILE A 31 -29.37 -3.17 -13.81
N ASN A 32 -29.29 -2.68 -12.57
CA ASN A 32 -28.06 -2.75 -11.79
C ASN A 32 -27.83 -4.22 -11.43
N LEU A 33 -26.98 -4.90 -12.20
CA LEU A 33 -26.59 -6.30 -11.96
C LEU A 33 -25.72 -6.47 -10.69
N GLY A 34 -25.54 -5.42 -9.88
CA GLY A 34 -24.74 -5.43 -8.67
C GLY A 34 -23.24 -5.58 -8.92
N GLN A 35 -22.79 -5.24 -10.14
CA GLN A 35 -21.41 -5.35 -10.59
C GLN A 35 -20.85 -3.97 -10.97
N PHE A 36 -19.67 -3.64 -10.44
CA PHE A 36 -19.06 -2.32 -10.55
C PHE A 36 -17.63 -2.44 -11.06
N GLN A 37 -17.27 -1.59 -12.01
CA GLN A 37 -15.88 -1.41 -12.44
C GLN A 37 -15.25 -0.36 -11.53
N LEU A 38 -14.24 -0.74 -10.76
CA LEU A 38 -13.58 0.15 -9.79
C LEU A 38 -12.38 0.88 -10.38
N PHE A 39 -11.69 0.24 -11.33
CA PHE A 39 -10.42 0.73 -11.87
C PHE A 39 -10.57 1.07 -13.35
N ALA A 40 -10.16 2.28 -13.73
CA ALA A 40 -10.25 2.75 -15.11
C ALA A 40 -9.34 1.94 -16.08
N SER A 41 -8.30 1.28 -15.56
CA SER A 41 -7.33 0.51 -16.32
C SER A 41 -7.79 -0.88 -16.77
N THR A 42 -8.92 -1.38 -16.26
CA THR A 42 -9.42 -2.72 -16.56
C THR A 42 -10.93 -2.73 -16.74
N THR A 43 -11.46 -3.63 -17.57
CA THR A 43 -12.91 -3.83 -17.72
C THR A 43 -13.49 -4.82 -16.71
N GLU A 44 -12.65 -5.36 -15.82
CA GLU A 44 -13.09 -6.25 -14.73
C GLU A 44 -14.11 -5.58 -13.82
N LYS A 45 -15.13 -6.35 -13.42
CA LYS A 45 -16.21 -5.88 -12.56
C LYS A 45 -16.31 -6.73 -11.31
N TYR A 46 -16.54 -6.07 -10.19
CA TYR A 46 -16.65 -6.69 -8.88
C TYR A 46 -18.09 -6.62 -8.39
N SER A 47 -18.53 -7.67 -7.70
CA SER A 47 -19.85 -7.65 -7.04
C SER A 47 -19.86 -6.65 -5.89
N ARG A 48 -21.03 -6.08 -5.56
CA ARG A 48 -21.20 -5.26 -4.34
C ARG A 48 -20.64 -5.95 -3.10
N LYS A 49 -20.94 -7.24 -2.91
CA LYS A 49 -20.48 -8.01 -1.76
C LYS A 49 -18.95 -8.06 -1.64
N ALA A 50 -18.25 -8.16 -2.77
CA ALA A 50 -16.78 -8.17 -2.77
C ALA A 50 -16.21 -6.80 -2.41
N ILE A 51 -16.86 -5.73 -2.89
CA ILE A 51 -16.49 -4.35 -2.56
C ILE A 51 -16.70 -4.10 -1.07
N ASP A 52 -17.93 -4.35 -0.58
CA ASP A 52 -18.29 -4.16 0.84
C ASP A 52 -17.34 -4.97 1.75
N LEU A 53 -17.02 -6.22 1.37
CA LEU A 53 -16.08 -7.05 2.14
C LEU A 53 -14.71 -6.39 2.29
N VAL A 54 -14.16 -5.81 1.23
CA VAL A 54 -12.83 -5.17 1.30
C VAL A 54 -12.91 -3.81 2.00
N THR A 55 -13.93 -3.00 1.71
CA THR A 55 -14.04 -1.63 2.23
C THR A 55 -14.50 -1.56 3.69
N GLU A 56 -15.18 -2.59 4.18
CA GLU A 56 -15.69 -2.64 5.57
C GLU A 56 -14.84 -3.52 6.49
N SER A 57 -13.86 -4.26 5.95
CA SER A 57 -12.96 -5.10 6.74
C SER A 57 -11.65 -4.39 7.07
N LEU A 58 -10.99 -4.85 8.13
CA LEU A 58 -9.58 -4.56 8.36
C LEU A 58 -8.74 -5.43 7.41
N VAL A 59 -8.05 -4.79 6.47
CA VAL A 59 -7.14 -5.44 5.53
C VAL A 59 -5.70 -5.25 5.99
N MET A 60 -4.96 -6.36 6.08
CA MET A 60 -3.54 -6.35 6.44
C MET A 60 -2.71 -7.01 5.35
N ASP A 61 -1.71 -6.31 4.83
CA ASP A 61 -0.67 -6.90 4.01
C ASP A 61 0.44 -7.46 4.92
N MET A 62 0.58 -8.78 4.93
CA MET A 62 1.50 -9.49 5.81
C MET A 62 2.90 -9.71 5.22
N LEU A 63 3.20 -9.22 4.01
CA LEU A 63 4.52 -9.32 3.39
C LEU A 63 4.80 -8.10 2.50
N SER A 64 4.90 -6.93 3.12
CA SER A 64 5.08 -5.68 2.39
C SER A 64 6.52 -5.16 2.48
N PRO A 65 7.08 -4.61 1.40
CA PRO A 65 8.28 -3.78 1.46
C PRO A 65 8.01 -2.33 1.92
N LEU A 66 6.76 -1.97 2.24
CA LEU A 66 6.29 -0.57 2.35
C LEU A 66 6.49 0.20 1.04
N SER A 67 6.21 -0.47 -0.08
CA SER A 67 6.08 0.13 -1.42
C SER A 67 4.74 -0.28 -2.00
N LEU A 68 4.03 0.67 -2.59
CA LEU A 68 2.99 0.37 -3.57
C LEU A 68 3.56 0.37 -5.01
N ASP A 69 4.78 0.85 -5.19
CA ASP A 69 5.53 0.80 -6.44
C ASP A 69 6.32 -0.52 -6.52
N LEU A 70 5.88 -1.41 -7.42
CA LEU A 70 6.44 -2.75 -7.64
C LEU A 70 7.82 -2.74 -8.33
N THR A 71 8.37 -1.56 -8.67
CA THR A 71 9.65 -1.44 -9.37
C THR A 71 10.87 -1.34 -8.44
N GLY A 72 10.66 -1.11 -7.13
CA GLY A 72 11.73 -0.90 -6.14
C GLY A 72 11.89 -2.04 -5.12
N THR A 73 13.13 -2.29 -4.69
CA THR A 73 13.41 -3.17 -3.53
C THR A 73 13.23 -2.40 -2.22
N ALA A 74 12.86 -3.08 -1.12
CA ALA A 74 12.70 -2.46 0.19
C ALA A 74 13.92 -1.67 0.70
N LYS A 75 15.13 -2.04 0.27
CA LYS A 75 16.37 -1.30 0.56
C LYS A 75 16.48 0.04 -0.19
N GLY A 76 15.85 0.16 -1.37
CA GLY A 76 15.80 1.39 -2.16
C GLY A 76 14.76 2.39 -1.66
N ILE A 77 13.67 1.92 -1.06
CA ILE A 77 12.57 2.79 -0.61
C ILE A 77 13.02 3.81 0.44
N TYR A 78 13.79 3.38 1.44
CA TYR A 78 14.25 4.27 2.51
C TYR A 78 15.39 5.21 2.12
N ASN A 79 16.33 4.75 1.28
CA ASN A 79 17.54 5.50 0.95
C ASN A 79 17.43 6.35 -0.34
N GLU A 80 16.63 5.93 -1.32
CA GLU A 80 16.53 6.61 -2.62
C GLU A 80 15.26 7.45 -2.79
N LYS A 81 14.15 7.09 -2.15
CA LYS A 81 12.86 7.80 -2.27
C LYS A 81 12.45 8.60 -1.03
N ILE A 82 12.44 7.96 0.13
CA ILE A 82 11.88 8.56 1.37
C ILE A 82 12.87 9.51 2.07
N GLY A 83 14.17 9.38 1.78
CA GLY A 83 15.22 10.12 2.47
C GLY A 83 15.42 9.64 3.92
N SER A 84 16.61 9.93 4.48
CA SER A 84 16.97 9.53 5.85
C SER A 84 16.07 10.15 6.94
N SER A 85 15.26 11.15 6.60
CA SER A 85 14.34 11.85 7.51
C SER A 85 12.88 11.45 7.32
N GLY A 86 12.54 10.54 6.39
CA GLY A 86 11.14 10.19 6.15
C GLY A 86 10.39 11.19 5.25
N ASP A 87 10.95 12.36 4.99
CA ASP A 87 10.33 13.54 4.38
C ASP A 87 10.07 13.44 2.86
N GLY A 88 10.51 12.36 2.23
CA GLY A 88 10.40 12.15 0.79
C GLY A 88 9.04 11.68 0.27
N PHE A 89 8.03 11.50 1.13
CA PHE A 89 6.69 11.14 0.66
C PHE A 89 6.02 12.33 -0.04
N THR A 90 5.60 12.10 -1.28
CA THR A 90 4.72 13.02 -1.99
C THR A 90 3.28 12.90 -1.48
N ASP A 91 2.50 13.97 -1.60
CA ASP A 91 1.06 13.94 -1.28
C ASP A 91 0.32 12.83 -2.05
N GLN A 92 0.76 12.56 -3.28
CA GLN A 92 0.19 11.49 -4.10
C GLN A 92 0.49 10.11 -3.50
N GLU A 93 1.71 9.83 -3.04
CA GLU A 93 2.03 8.55 -2.41
C GLU A 93 1.26 8.35 -1.10
N ILE A 94 1.09 9.41 -0.30
CA ILE A 94 0.24 9.38 0.90
C ILE A 94 -1.20 9.05 0.50
N GLN A 95 -1.71 9.66 -0.56
CA GLN A 95 -3.04 9.37 -1.07
C GLN A 95 -3.16 7.94 -1.59
N ASP A 96 -2.14 7.41 -2.27
CA ASP A 96 -2.11 6.04 -2.76
C ASP A 96 -2.18 5.03 -1.60
N TYR A 97 -1.50 5.30 -0.47
CA TYR A 97 -1.65 4.50 0.74
C TYR A 97 -3.09 4.51 1.27
N ARG A 98 -3.74 5.67 1.31
CA ARG A 98 -5.13 5.82 1.77
C ARG A 98 -6.10 5.10 0.83
N ASP A 99 -5.88 5.20 -0.48
CA ASP A 99 -6.75 4.64 -1.52
C ASP A 99 -6.49 3.15 -1.77
N SER A 100 -5.37 2.59 -1.29
CA SER A 100 -5.02 1.17 -1.44
C SER A 100 -6.03 0.20 -0.81
N GLY A 101 -6.81 0.67 0.18
CA GLY A 101 -7.68 -0.16 0.98
C GLY A 101 -6.94 -1.06 1.98
N ILE A 102 -5.62 -0.93 2.13
CA ILE A 102 -4.82 -1.67 3.11
C ILE A 102 -4.73 -0.83 4.38
N ASN A 103 -5.18 -1.39 5.51
CA ASN A 103 -5.14 -0.69 6.79
C ASN A 103 -3.80 -0.87 7.51
N VAL A 104 -3.16 -2.04 7.39
CA VAL A 104 -1.90 -2.34 8.07
C VAL A 104 -0.92 -3.01 7.13
N PHE A 105 0.31 -2.51 7.13
CA PHE A 105 1.43 -3.13 6.45
C PHE A 105 2.36 -3.75 7.48
N HIS A 106 2.54 -5.08 7.40
CA HIS A 106 3.62 -5.78 8.05
C HIS A 106 4.87 -5.68 7.17
N ILE A 107 5.86 -4.93 7.66
CA ILE A 107 7.06 -4.71 6.85
C ILE A 107 7.97 -5.91 7.08
N ALA A 108 7.93 -6.86 6.15
CA ALA A 108 8.49 -8.19 6.31
C ALA A 108 9.80 -8.31 5.52
N VAL A 109 10.75 -7.43 5.82
CA VAL A 109 11.99 -7.32 5.06
C VAL A 109 13.13 -8.01 5.79
N GLY A 110 13.95 -8.75 5.04
CA GLY A 110 15.15 -9.39 5.58
C GLY A 110 16.28 -8.38 5.78
N THR A 111 16.88 -8.41 6.97
CA THR A 111 18.12 -7.71 7.29
C THR A 111 19.30 -8.67 7.19
N GLY A 112 20.52 -8.12 7.18
CA GLY A 112 21.72 -8.92 7.04
C GLY A 112 22.96 -8.23 7.56
N GLY A 113 24.04 -8.98 7.60
CA GLY A 113 25.37 -8.54 8.01
C GLY A 113 26.39 -9.63 7.67
N ARG A 114 27.68 -9.31 7.72
CA ARG A 114 28.74 -10.32 7.46
C ARG A 114 28.80 -11.36 8.57
N ASN A 115 28.28 -11.03 9.75
CA ASN A 115 28.16 -11.89 10.92
C ASN A 115 26.86 -11.56 11.68
N GLN A 116 26.57 -12.33 12.73
CA GLN A 116 25.35 -12.18 13.53
C GLN A 116 25.25 -10.83 14.25
N THR A 117 26.36 -10.31 14.78
CA THR A 117 26.39 -9.01 15.45
C THR A 117 26.03 -7.88 14.48
N GLU A 118 26.61 -7.88 13.29
CA GLU A 118 26.26 -6.91 12.24
C GLU A 118 24.80 -7.05 11.80
N ASN A 119 24.27 -8.26 11.71
CA ASN A 119 22.86 -8.48 11.39
C ASN A 119 21.93 -7.93 12.48
N LYS A 120 22.26 -8.15 13.76
CA LYS A 120 21.53 -7.56 14.89
C LYS A 120 21.54 -6.03 14.82
N ILE A 121 22.68 -5.41 14.57
CA ILE A 121 22.79 -3.95 14.38
C ILE A 121 21.92 -3.49 13.20
N SER A 122 22.00 -4.15 12.04
CA SER A 122 21.17 -3.82 10.88
C SER A 122 19.67 -3.94 11.19
N SER A 123 19.28 -4.90 12.03
CA SER A 123 17.90 -5.11 12.44
C SER A 123 17.42 -4.03 13.40
N MET A 124 18.26 -3.60 14.34
CA MET A 124 17.95 -2.46 15.21
C MET A 124 17.82 -1.15 14.41
N THR A 125 18.72 -0.91 13.44
CA THR A 125 18.62 0.24 12.52
C THR A 125 17.32 0.17 11.73
N TYR A 126 16.96 -1.00 11.19
CA TYR A 126 15.72 -1.20 10.46
C TYR A 126 14.49 -0.82 11.30
N VAL A 127 14.36 -1.35 12.53
CA VAL A 127 13.26 -1.01 13.44
C VAL A 127 13.25 0.49 13.77
N SER A 128 14.43 1.08 13.96
CA SER A 128 14.59 2.51 14.26
C SER A 128 14.13 3.39 13.11
N LEU A 129 14.45 3.04 11.86
CA LEU A 129 14.00 3.77 10.67
C LEU A 129 12.47 3.77 10.55
N HIS A 130 11.81 2.64 10.85
CA HIS A 130 10.35 2.57 10.83
C HIS A 130 9.73 3.41 11.95
N ASN A 131 10.31 3.37 13.16
CA ASN A 131 9.86 4.23 14.26
C ASN A 131 10.03 5.72 13.91
N SER A 132 11.15 6.10 13.29
CA SER A 132 11.39 7.48 12.82
C SER A 132 10.37 7.89 11.76
N LEU A 133 10.07 7.01 10.79
CA LEU A 133 9.06 7.27 9.78
C LEU A 133 7.69 7.57 10.40
N ILE A 134 7.26 6.73 11.35
CA ILE A 134 5.98 6.91 12.06
C ILE A 134 5.99 8.22 12.86
N SER A 135 7.10 8.54 13.50
CA SER A 135 7.23 9.76 14.30
C SER A 135 7.23 11.04 13.46
N ASN A 136 7.74 10.97 12.23
CA ASN A 136 7.85 12.12 11.33
C ASN A 136 6.56 12.37 10.54
N HIS A 137 5.68 11.36 10.41
CA HIS A 137 4.39 11.45 9.73
C HIS A 137 3.24 10.91 10.59
N PRO A 138 3.02 11.45 11.80
CA PRO A 138 2.05 10.92 12.73
C PRO A 138 0.60 11.12 12.25
N ASP A 139 0.35 11.98 11.26
CA ASP A 139 -0.94 12.20 10.60
C ASP A 139 -1.24 11.15 9.51
N VAL A 140 -0.20 10.47 9.01
CA VAL A 140 -0.30 9.41 7.99
C VAL A 140 -0.19 8.03 8.63
N PHE A 141 0.85 7.81 9.44
CA PHE A 141 1.20 6.48 9.94
C PHE A 141 0.93 6.31 11.43
N MET A 142 0.71 5.06 11.83
CA MET A 142 0.54 4.66 13.22
C MET A 142 1.24 3.33 13.47
N ARG A 143 2.01 3.22 14.56
CA ARG A 143 2.59 1.93 14.96
C ARG A 143 1.51 0.99 15.49
N ILE A 144 1.57 -0.27 15.08
CA ILE A 144 0.69 -1.34 15.56
C ILE A 144 1.46 -2.22 16.54
N ASP A 145 1.19 -2.03 17.83
CA ASP A 145 1.84 -2.78 18.91
C ASP A 145 0.91 -3.84 19.52
N SER A 146 -0.39 -3.78 19.24
CA SER A 146 -1.39 -4.64 19.87
C SER A 146 -2.67 -4.75 19.03
N VAL A 147 -3.53 -5.71 19.39
CA VAL A 147 -4.89 -5.83 18.81
C VAL A 147 -5.70 -4.55 18.99
N LYS A 148 -5.55 -3.84 20.11
CA LYS A 148 -6.24 -2.56 20.34
C LYS A 148 -5.84 -1.48 19.34
N ASP A 149 -4.65 -1.58 18.76
CA ASP A 149 -4.19 -0.63 17.75
C ASP A 149 -4.80 -0.93 16.38
N LEU A 150 -5.16 -2.19 16.11
CA LEU A 150 -5.95 -2.58 14.93
C LEU A 150 -7.35 -1.93 14.97
N ASP A 151 -8.01 -1.92 16.12
CA ASP A 151 -9.31 -1.26 16.29
C ASP A 151 -9.23 0.26 16.06
N LYS A 152 -8.10 0.87 16.45
CA LYS A 152 -7.88 2.31 16.30
C LYS A 152 -7.57 2.68 14.85
N VAL A 153 -6.69 1.93 14.19
CA VAL A 153 -6.25 2.25 12.83
C VAL A 153 -7.38 2.12 11.82
N GLN A 154 -8.32 1.18 12.03
CA GLN A 154 -9.53 1.07 11.22
C GLN A 154 -10.42 2.32 11.28
N LYS A 155 -10.36 3.09 12.37
CA LYS A 155 -11.28 4.22 12.65
C LYS A 155 -10.65 5.59 12.42
N ASN A 156 -9.33 5.71 12.52
CA ASN A 156 -8.66 7.01 12.54
C ASN A 156 -8.15 7.47 11.17
N GLY A 157 -8.33 6.65 10.12
CA GLY A 157 -7.93 6.98 8.75
C GLY A 157 -6.41 7.02 8.53
N LYS A 158 -5.61 6.49 9.47
CA LYS A 158 -4.16 6.33 9.31
C LYS A 158 -3.82 4.97 8.71
N VAL A 159 -2.59 4.83 8.26
CA VAL A 159 -2.01 3.56 7.83
C VAL A 159 -1.17 2.96 8.95
N GLY A 160 -1.49 1.72 9.30
CA GLY A 160 -0.80 0.97 10.34
C GLY A 160 0.53 0.40 9.86
N ILE A 161 1.58 0.56 10.65
CA ILE A 161 2.86 -0.11 10.44
C ILE A 161 3.04 -1.15 11.55
N LEU A 162 3.01 -2.43 11.16
CA LEU A 162 3.34 -3.56 12.00
C LEU A 162 4.80 -3.93 11.74
N ILE A 163 5.69 -3.61 12.66
CA ILE A 163 7.12 -3.86 12.47
C ILE A 163 7.38 -5.37 12.64
N GLY A 164 7.98 -5.97 11.62
CA GLY A 164 8.49 -7.33 11.70
C GLY A 164 9.75 -7.50 10.87
N LEU A 165 10.32 -8.70 10.94
CA LEU A 165 11.48 -9.04 10.14
C LEU A 165 11.30 -10.41 9.51
N GLN A 166 11.75 -10.53 8.27
CA GLN A 166 11.94 -11.81 7.62
C GLN A 166 13.29 -12.37 8.04
N ASN A 167 13.31 -13.60 8.57
CA ASN A 167 14.46 -14.21 9.24
C ASN A 167 14.71 -13.67 10.66
N SER A 168 14.89 -14.57 11.63
CA SER A 168 15.17 -14.24 13.04
C SER A 168 16.66 -14.32 13.38
N ALA A 169 17.54 -14.16 12.39
CA ALA A 169 18.99 -14.26 12.57
C ALA A 169 19.62 -13.13 13.42
N HIS A 170 18.83 -12.13 13.83
CA HIS A 170 19.22 -11.08 14.77
C HIS A 170 19.10 -11.49 16.25
N PHE A 171 18.42 -12.61 16.53
CA PHE A 171 18.40 -13.21 17.86
C PHE A 171 19.66 -14.03 18.08
N ILE A 172 20.63 -13.44 18.79
CA ILE A 172 21.89 -14.07 19.21
C ILE A 172 21.67 -14.78 20.56
N SER A 173 20.88 -14.16 21.44
CA SER A 173 20.41 -14.75 22.71
C SER A 173 18.89 -14.64 22.85
N VAL A 174 18.33 -15.31 23.86
CA VAL A 174 16.89 -15.24 24.17
C VAL A 174 16.48 -13.81 24.60
N ASP A 175 17.37 -13.07 25.26
CA ASP A 175 17.13 -11.68 25.68
C ASP A 175 16.85 -10.75 24.49
N ASP A 176 17.32 -11.11 23.30
CA ASP A 176 17.07 -10.32 22.10
C ASP A 176 15.58 -10.32 21.72
N VAL A 177 14.83 -11.37 22.08
CA VAL A 177 13.38 -11.39 21.86
C VAL A 177 12.70 -10.24 22.61
N GLU A 178 13.05 -10.05 23.88
CA GLU A 178 12.52 -8.96 24.70
C GLU A 178 13.03 -7.59 24.21
N LEU A 179 14.32 -7.49 23.86
CA LEU A 179 14.90 -6.27 23.29
C LEU A 179 14.10 -5.79 22.07
N PHE A 180 13.91 -6.65 21.08
CA PHE A 180 13.22 -6.29 19.84
C PHE A 180 11.72 -6.07 20.04
N TYR A 181 11.09 -6.83 20.95
CA TYR A 181 9.72 -6.56 21.35
C TYR A 181 9.56 -5.15 21.93
N ASN A 182 10.47 -4.72 22.81
CA ASN A 182 10.46 -3.38 23.39
C ASN A 182 10.76 -2.27 22.37
N LEU A 183 11.50 -2.58 21.30
CA LEU A 183 11.72 -1.65 20.17
C LEU A 183 10.50 -1.54 19.23
N GLY A 184 9.48 -2.38 19.40
CA GLY A 184 8.23 -2.35 18.63
C GLY A 184 8.06 -3.48 17.61
N GLN A 185 8.99 -4.43 17.53
CA GLN A 185 8.80 -5.62 16.69
C GLN A 185 7.68 -6.49 17.24
N ARG A 186 6.79 -6.97 16.36
CA ARG A 186 5.67 -7.86 16.73
C ARG A 186 5.63 -9.16 15.95
N VAL A 187 6.31 -9.22 14.82
CA VAL A 187 6.38 -10.41 13.98
C VAL A 187 7.84 -10.75 13.68
N SER A 188 8.18 -12.03 13.74
CA SER A 188 9.49 -12.53 13.30
C SER A 188 9.30 -13.85 12.56
N GLN A 189 9.73 -13.91 11.31
CA GLN A 189 9.76 -15.17 10.58
C GLN A 189 11.01 -15.95 11.00
N LEU A 190 10.83 -17.13 11.62
CA LEU A 190 11.90 -17.88 12.27
C LEU A 190 13.11 -18.16 11.37
N THR A 191 12.87 -18.54 10.11
CA THR A 191 13.89 -18.87 9.11
C THR A 191 13.51 -18.29 7.76
N TYR A 192 14.45 -18.15 6.83
CA TYR A 192 14.11 -17.67 5.47
C TYR A 192 14.71 -18.50 4.35
N ASN A 193 15.90 -18.14 3.83
CA ASN A 193 16.60 -18.85 2.75
C ASN A 193 17.99 -19.38 3.18
N ASN A 194 18.37 -19.14 4.44
CA ASN A 194 19.61 -19.61 5.02
C ASN A 194 19.37 -20.13 6.44
N ARG A 195 20.24 -21.05 6.86
CA ARG A 195 20.35 -21.47 8.26
C ARG A 195 20.64 -20.28 9.18
N ASN A 196 19.96 -20.26 10.33
CA ASN A 196 20.31 -19.40 11.47
C ASN A 196 20.39 -20.24 12.77
N LEU A 197 20.50 -19.59 13.94
CA LEU A 197 20.59 -20.26 15.24
C LEU A 197 19.31 -20.98 15.67
N ILE A 198 18.18 -20.67 15.02
CA ILE A 198 16.84 -21.16 15.37
C ILE A 198 16.43 -22.32 14.46
N GLY A 199 16.85 -22.32 13.19
CA GLY A 199 16.52 -23.38 12.25
C GLY A 199 17.07 -23.20 10.84
N ASN A 200 16.50 -23.96 9.89
CA ASN A 200 16.77 -23.87 8.46
C ASN A 200 15.50 -23.46 7.70
N GLY A 201 15.66 -22.63 6.68
CA GLY A 201 14.66 -22.24 5.69
C GLY A 201 15.41 -21.83 4.46
#